data_AF-A0A1M3E6B5-F1
#
_entry.id   AF-A0A1M3E6B5-F1
#
_cell.length_a   1.000
_cell.length_b   1.000
_cell.length_c   1.000
_cell.angle_alpha   90.00
_cell.angle_beta   90.00
_cell.angle_gamma   90.00
#
_symmetry.space_group_name_H-M   'P 1'
#
loop_
_entity.id
_entity.type
_entity.pdbx_description
1 polymer ?
#
loop_
_entity_poly.entity_id
_entity_poly.type
_entity_poly.pdbx_seq_one_letter_code
_entity_poly.pdbx_strand_id
1 'polypeptide(L)'
;MDRAKDEKKVKMELISLLQQKGYRKRFALTVPGSNFPRQYGMLAKCLDIFFMLLAEGRAPSGKLELDTYAPYNDTITCRFKLDYKESTGFKIQELKVHKIYGESKEFRFANNQEIPGSMTLESLFPKPKPWEGIKKGKFRP
;
A
#
# COMPACT_ATOMS: atom_id res chain seq x y z
N MET A 1 -16.29 -23.35 13.91
CA MET A 1 -15.32 -22.24 13.95
C MET A 1 -15.89 -21.09 13.14
N ASP A 2 -16.07 -19.93 13.76
CA ASP A 2 -16.73 -18.75 13.18
C ASP A 2 -15.81 -18.05 12.18
N ARG A 3 -15.93 -18.37 10.87
CA ARG A 3 -15.16 -17.73 9.79
C ARG A 3 -15.17 -16.20 9.87
N ALA A 4 -16.31 -15.60 10.23
CA ALA A 4 -16.47 -14.15 10.39
C ALA A 4 -15.63 -13.56 11.55
N LYS A 5 -15.36 -14.32 12.62
CA LYS A 5 -14.50 -13.86 13.72
C LYS A 5 -13.04 -13.82 13.29
N ASP A 6 -12.61 -14.81 12.52
CA ASP A 6 -11.25 -14.87 11.99
C ASP A 6 -10.98 -13.78 10.94
N GLU A 7 -11.94 -13.53 10.04
CA GLU A 7 -11.85 -12.41 9.08
C GLU A 7 -11.69 -11.06 9.78
N LYS A 8 -12.53 -10.79 10.79
CA LYS A 8 -12.47 -9.53 11.54
C LYS A 8 -11.11 -9.36 12.24
N LYS A 9 -10.58 -10.44 12.83
CA LYS A 9 -9.28 -10.42 13.49
C LYS A 9 -8.16 -10.10 12.51
N VAL A 10 -8.09 -10.82 11.39
CA VAL A 10 -7.05 -10.65 10.37
C VAL A 10 -7.11 -9.25 9.73
N LYS A 11 -8.32 -8.70 9.53
CA LYS A 11 -8.49 -7.29 9.10
C LYS A 11 -7.87 -6.32 10.09
N MET A 12 -8.18 -6.47 11.38
CA MET A 12 -7.71 -5.55 12.41
C MET A 12 -6.19 -5.62 12.57
N GLU A 13 -5.59 -6.80 12.44
CA GLU A 13 -4.14 -6.97 12.46
C GLU A 13 -3.45 -6.21 11.32
N LEU A 14 -3.96 -6.35 10.08
CA LEU A 14 -3.40 -5.63 8.93
C LEU A 14 -3.60 -4.11 9.06
N ILE A 15 -4.76 -3.67 9.53
CA ILE A 15 -5.06 -2.25 9.76
C ILE A 15 -4.10 -1.68 10.81
N SER A 16 -3.93 -2.36 11.95
CA SER A 16 -3.03 -1.94 13.01
C SER A 16 -1.59 -1.86 12.51
N LEU A 17 -1.12 -2.88 11.78
CA LEU A 17 0.22 -2.92 11.21
C LEU A 17 0.49 -1.70 10.31
N LEU A 18 -0.38 -1.44 9.33
CA LEU A 18 -0.20 -0.34 8.39
C LEU A 18 -0.31 1.03 9.08
N GLN A 19 -1.21 1.18 10.05
CA GLN A 19 -1.33 2.41 10.83
C GLN A 19 -0.12 2.68 11.75
N GLN A 20 0.45 1.63 12.36
CA GLN A 20 1.69 1.70 13.16
C GLN A 20 2.88 2.10 12.29
N LYS A 21 2.93 1.62 11.04
CA LYS A 21 3.92 2.04 10.04
C LYS A 21 3.61 3.42 9.42
N GLY A 22 2.51 4.06 9.81
CA GLY A 22 2.13 5.43 9.44
C GLY A 22 1.34 5.56 8.13
N TYR A 23 0.91 4.47 7.51
CA TYR A 23 0.05 4.47 6.33
C TYR A 23 -1.42 4.68 6.72
N ARG A 24 -1.79 5.93 6.99
CA ARG A 24 -3.13 6.31 7.49
C ARG A 24 -4.05 6.92 6.44
N LYS A 25 -3.55 7.14 5.22
CA LYS A 25 -4.30 7.76 4.13
C LYS A 25 -5.34 6.81 3.54
N ARG A 26 -6.11 7.32 2.58
CA ARG A 26 -7.01 6.51 1.76
C ARG A 26 -6.21 5.50 0.94
N PHE A 27 -6.81 4.35 0.74
CA PHE A 27 -6.28 3.27 -0.07
C PHE A 27 -7.14 3.11 -1.32
N ALA A 28 -6.49 2.66 -2.39
CA ALA A 28 -7.16 2.15 -3.57
C ALA A 28 -6.93 0.64 -3.64
N LEU A 29 -8.01 -0.14 -3.70
CA LEU A 29 -7.99 -1.58 -3.84
C LEU A 29 -8.06 -1.97 -5.31
N THR A 30 -7.14 -2.82 -5.72
CA THR A 30 -7.20 -3.55 -6.99
C THR A 30 -7.10 -5.04 -6.68
N VAL A 31 -7.96 -5.86 -7.26
CA VAL A 31 -7.89 -7.32 -7.10
C VAL A 31 -7.44 -7.93 -8.43
N PRO A 32 -6.19 -8.39 -8.55
CA PRO A 32 -5.66 -8.95 -9.79
C PRO A 32 -6.48 -10.16 -10.25
N GLY A 33 -6.83 -10.17 -11.54
CA GLY A 33 -7.65 -11.22 -12.14
C GLY A 33 -9.16 -11.07 -11.91
N SER A 34 -9.59 -10.06 -11.15
CA SER A 34 -11.00 -9.66 -11.12
C SER A 34 -11.26 -8.57 -12.16
N ASN A 35 -12.42 -8.60 -12.82
CA ASN A 35 -12.93 -7.48 -13.63
C ASN A 35 -13.55 -6.37 -12.76
N PHE A 36 -13.30 -6.39 -11.45
CA PHE A 36 -13.90 -5.46 -10.53
C PHE A 36 -13.17 -4.11 -10.59
N PRO A 37 -13.90 -2.98 -10.69
CA PRO A 37 -13.28 -1.67 -10.79
C PRO A 37 -12.49 -1.33 -9.53
N ARG A 38 -11.41 -0.56 -9.72
CA ARG A 38 -10.58 -0.07 -8.62
C ARG A 38 -11.41 0.73 -7.62
N GLN A 39 -11.38 0.33 -6.35
CA GLN A 39 -12.17 0.98 -5.30
C GLN A 39 -11.31 1.87 -4.42
N TYR A 40 -11.85 3.02 -4.02
CA TYR A 40 -11.14 3.99 -3.19
C TYR A 40 -11.83 4.14 -1.85
N GLY A 41 -11.09 4.09 -0.76
CA GLY A 41 -11.68 4.20 0.56
C GLY A 41 -10.70 4.15 1.71
N MET A 42 -11.23 4.04 2.93
CA MET A 42 -10.43 3.66 4.08
C MET A 42 -10.04 2.20 3.98
N LEU A 43 -8.87 1.83 4.53
CA LEU A 43 -8.37 0.47 4.49
C LEU A 43 -9.41 -0.57 4.93
N ALA A 44 -10.14 -0.31 6.03
CA ALA A 44 -11.20 -1.20 6.50
C ALA A 44 -12.26 -1.50 5.41
N LYS A 45 -12.73 -0.47 4.71
CA LYS A 45 -13.71 -0.59 3.62
C LYS A 45 -13.13 -1.36 2.42
N CYS A 46 -11.87 -1.10 2.07
CA CYS A 46 -11.18 -1.86 1.02
C CYS A 46 -11.11 -3.36 1.37
N LEU A 47 -10.80 -3.68 2.64
CA LEU A 47 -10.75 -5.08 3.07
C LEU A 47 -12.14 -5.72 3.11
N ASP A 48 -13.19 -5.01 3.53
CA ASP A 48 -14.58 -5.50 3.45
C ASP A 48 -14.97 -5.88 2.02
N ILE A 49 -14.63 -5.00 1.06
CA ILE A 49 -14.89 -5.25 -0.35
C ILE A 49 -14.10 -6.46 -0.85
N PHE A 50 -12.84 -6.61 -0.43
CA PHE A 50 -12.04 -7.77 -0.79
C PHE A 50 -12.65 -9.09 -0.28
N PHE A 51 -13.09 -9.15 0.98
CA PHE A 51 -13.74 -10.35 1.53
C PHE A 51 -15.06 -10.67 0.85
N MET A 52 -15.85 -9.65 0.51
CA MET A 52 -17.06 -9.82 -0.31
C MET A 52 -16.71 -10.44 -1.68
N LEU A 53 -15.69 -9.93 -2.37
CA LEU A 53 -15.24 -10.47 -3.66
C LEU A 53 -14.67 -11.89 -3.54
N LEU A 54 -14.02 -12.21 -2.41
CA LEU A 54 -13.51 -13.54 -2.13
C LEU A 54 -14.67 -14.53 -1.93
N ALA A 55 -15.70 -14.15 -1.19
CA ALA A 55 -16.92 -14.94 -1.01
C ALA A 55 -17.70 -15.14 -2.32
N GLU A 56 -17.68 -14.15 -3.22
CA GLU A 56 -18.25 -14.24 -4.58
C GLU A 56 -17.39 -15.07 -5.55
N GLY A 57 -16.21 -15.55 -5.15
CA GLY A 57 -15.29 -16.29 -6.01
C GLY A 57 -14.61 -15.43 -7.08
N ARG A 58 -14.71 -14.09 -6.98
CA ARG A 58 -14.09 -13.12 -7.91
C ARG A 58 -12.65 -12.78 -7.56
N ALA A 59 -12.16 -13.27 -6.42
CA ALA A 59 -10.77 -13.15 -5.97
C ALA A 59 -10.12 -14.54 -5.73
N PRO A 60 -10.14 -15.47 -6.69
CA PRO A 60 -9.79 -16.88 -6.44
C PRO A 60 -8.33 -17.09 -6.03
N SER A 61 -7.45 -16.15 -6.35
CA SER A 61 -6.03 -16.23 -6.01
C SER A 61 -5.71 -15.73 -4.60
N GLY A 62 -6.66 -15.09 -3.90
CA GLY A 62 -6.41 -14.41 -2.63
C GLY A 62 -5.47 -13.21 -2.73
N LYS A 63 -5.07 -12.81 -3.95
CA LYS A 63 -4.15 -11.68 -4.17
C LYS A 63 -4.91 -10.37 -4.19
N LEU A 64 -4.33 -9.34 -3.60
CA LEU A 64 -4.81 -7.97 -3.72
C LEU A 64 -3.64 -6.98 -3.79
N GLU A 65 -3.90 -5.84 -4.42
CA GLU A 65 -3.01 -4.70 -4.43
C GLU A 65 -3.69 -3.52 -3.74
N LEU A 66 -2.95 -2.86 -2.85
CA LEU A 66 -3.38 -1.67 -2.13
C LEU A 66 -2.45 -0.52 -2.48
N ASP A 67 -2.98 0.51 -3.12
CA ASP A 67 -2.24 1.74 -3.37
C ASP A 67 -2.61 2.80 -2.34
N THR A 68 -1.62 3.55 -1.86
CA THR A 68 -1.84 4.74 -1.02
C THR A 68 -0.78 5.79 -1.29
N TYR A 69 -0.98 6.99 -0.75
CA TYR A 69 0.00 8.07 -0.82
C TYR A 69 0.79 8.13 0.49
N ALA A 70 2.03 8.58 0.43
CA ALA A 70 2.79 8.89 1.66
C ALA A 70 2.07 10.00 2.46
N PRO A 71 2.01 9.92 3.80
CA PRO A 71 1.21 10.81 4.64
C PRO A 71 1.52 12.31 4.45
N TYR A 72 2.77 12.68 4.14
CA TYR A 72 3.16 14.09 3.95
C TYR A 72 3.67 14.41 2.54
N ASN A 73 3.59 13.47 1.60
CA ASN A 73 4.05 13.68 0.25
C ASN A 73 3.15 12.99 -0.78
N ASP A 74 2.28 13.76 -1.41
CA ASP A 74 1.37 13.27 -2.45
C ASP A 74 2.10 12.93 -3.77
N THR A 75 3.38 13.29 -3.89
CA THR A 75 4.21 12.88 -5.02
C THR A 75 4.78 11.47 -4.87
N ILE A 76 4.64 10.84 -3.70
CA ILE A 76 5.09 9.48 -3.45
C ILE A 76 3.87 8.57 -3.31
N THR A 77 3.75 7.61 -4.22
CA THR A 77 2.75 6.55 -4.19
C THR A 77 3.38 5.25 -3.70
N CYS A 78 2.64 4.53 -2.87
CA CYS A 78 3.03 3.25 -2.29
C CYS A 78 2.04 2.20 -2.75
N ARG A 79 2.49 1.17 -3.46
CA ARG A 79 1.70 0.02 -3.88
C ARG A 79 2.15 -1.22 -3.12
N PHE A 80 1.27 -1.73 -2.27
CA PHE A 80 1.46 -2.98 -1.56
C PHE A 80 0.84 -4.11 -2.35
N LYS A 81 1.58 -5.20 -2.56
CA LYS A 81 1.03 -6.45 -3.06
C LYS A 81 0.91 -7.45 -1.91
N LEU A 82 -0.30 -7.93 -1.72
CA LEU A 82 -0.64 -8.83 -0.63
C LEU A 82 -1.21 -10.14 -1.17
N ASP A 83 -1.01 -11.18 -0.39
CA ASP A 83 -1.57 -12.50 -0.56
C ASP A 83 -2.34 -12.86 0.71
N TYR A 84 -3.61 -13.20 0.56
CA TYR A 84 -4.46 -13.68 1.64
C TYR A 84 -4.57 -15.20 1.57
N LYS A 85 -4.19 -15.85 2.67
CA LYS A 85 -4.44 -17.28 2.90
C LYS A 85 -5.24 -17.44 4.17
N GLU A 86 -6.29 -18.26 4.14
CA GLU A 86 -7.15 -18.48 5.30
C GLU A 86 -6.37 -18.98 6.53
N SER A 87 -5.31 -19.77 6.33
CA SER A 87 -4.50 -20.31 7.43
C SER A 87 -3.53 -19.32 8.07
N THR A 88 -3.01 -18.35 7.31
CA THR A 88 -1.95 -17.43 7.77
C THR A 88 -2.34 -15.96 7.79
N GLY A 89 -3.52 -15.62 7.27
CA GLY A 89 -3.97 -14.25 7.08
C GLY A 89 -3.28 -13.52 5.92
N PHE A 90 -3.20 -12.19 6.02
CA PHE A 90 -2.57 -11.34 5.00
C PHE A 90 -1.05 -11.35 5.10
N LYS A 91 -0.38 -11.65 3.99
CA LYS A 91 1.06 -11.51 3.82
C LYS A 91 1.37 -10.44 2.79
N ILE A 92 2.18 -9.45 3.17
CA ILE A 92 2.69 -8.42 2.27
C ILE A 92 3.95 -8.97 1.61
N GLN A 93 3.90 -9.22 0.32
CA GLN A 93 5.02 -9.79 -0.43
C GLN A 93 5.95 -8.69 -0.97
N GLU A 94 5.36 -7.58 -1.39
CA GLU A 94 6.07 -6.54 -2.12
C GLU A 94 5.50 -5.16 -1.80
N LEU A 95 6.38 -4.16 -1.73
CA LEU A 95 6.03 -2.75 -1.71
C LEU A 95 6.79 -2.05 -2.83
N LYS A 96 6.05 -1.47 -3.78
CA LYS A 96 6.61 -0.55 -4.77
C LYS A 96 6.34 0.87 -4.32
N VAL A 97 7.39 1.67 -4.28
CA VAL A 97 7.32 3.09 -3.95
C VAL A 97 7.74 3.87 -5.18
N HIS A 98 6.86 4.72 -5.67
CA HIS A 98 7.08 5.48 -6.89
C HIS A 98 6.92 6.98 -6.62
N LYS A 99 7.88 7.78 -7.08
CA LYS A 99 7.76 9.23 -7.10
C LYS A 99 7.25 9.67 -8.48
N ILE A 100 6.17 10.45 -8.54
CA ILE A 100 5.46 10.82 -9.81
C ILE A 100 6.40 11.31 -10.92
N TYR A 101 7.51 11.98 -10.56
CA TYR A 101 8.52 12.46 -11.50
C TYR A 101 9.94 12.01 -11.13
N GLY A 102 10.08 10.78 -10.65
CA GLY A 102 11.37 10.28 -10.17
C GLY A 102 11.48 8.76 -10.17
N GLU A 103 12.44 8.28 -9.37
CA GLU A 103 12.78 6.88 -9.30
C GLU A 103 11.69 6.04 -8.60
N SER A 104 11.65 4.77 -8.97
CA SER A 104 10.84 3.76 -8.29
C SER A 104 11.75 2.85 -7.48
N LYS A 105 11.35 2.50 -6.26
CA LYS A 105 12.03 1.50 -5.44
C LYS A 105 11.07 0.35 -5.14
N GLU A 106 11.55 -0.87 -5.32
CA GLU A 106 10.81 -2.09 -5.01
C GLU A 106 11.45 -2.76 -3.80
N PHE A 107 10.62 -3.11 -2.83
CA PHE A 107 11.00 -3.86 -1.64
C PHE A 107 10.25 -5.18 -1.65
N ARG A 108 10.95 -6.27 -1.39
CA ARG A 108 10.37 -7.60 -1.22
C ARG A 108 10.57 -8.04 0.22
N PHE A 109 9.54 -8.64 0.79
CA PHE A 109 9.54 -8.99 2.21
C PHE A 109 9.31 -10.49 2.38
N ALA A 110 10.06 -11.09 3.30
CA ALA A 110 9.78 -12.42 3.80
C ALA A 110 8.71 -12.36 4.89
N ASN A 111 8.70 -11.27 5.67
CA ASN A 111 7.82 -11.04 6.82
C ASN A 111 7.21 -9.62 6.82
N ASN A 112 5.97 -9.50 7.31
CA ASN A 112 5.24 -8.25 7.46
C ASN A 112 5.93 -7.23 8.39
N GLN A 113 6.82 -7.66 9.29
CA GLN A 113 7.54 -6.76 10.19
C GLN A 113 8.59 -5.91 9.47
N GLU A 114 9.11 -6.40 8.34
CA GLU A 114 10.18 -5.77 7.54
C GLU A 114 9.68 -4.56 6.75
N ILE A 115 8.36 -4.33 6.73
CA ILE A 115 7.75 -3.24 5.98
C ILE A 115 8.30 -1.91 6.51
N PRO A 116 8.88 -1.06 5.64
CA PRO A 116 9.40 0.23 6.06
C PRO A 116 8.25 1.13 6.52
N GLY A 117 8.53 1.97 7.51
CA GLY A 117 7.60 3.02 7.90
C GLY A 117 7.48 4.08 6.79
N SER A 118 6.32 4.71 6.72
CA SER A 118 6.05 5.82 5.81
C SER A 118 7.09 6.96 5.91
N MET A 119 7.55 7.29 7.12
CA MET A 119 8.62 8.28 7.33
C MET A 119 9.97 7.82 6.75
N THR A 120 10.29 6.53 6.81
CA THR A 120 11.50 5.98 6.19
C THR A 120 11.47 6.15 4.68
N LEU A 121 10.29 6.00 4.07
CA LEU A 121 10.14 6.20 2.62
C LEU A 121 10.39 7.65 2.20
N GLU A 122 10.01 8.64 3.01
CA GLU A 122 10.28 10.04 2.69
C GLU A 122 11.79 10.33 2.65
N SER A 123 12.56 9.76 3.59
CA SER A 123 14.02 9.89 3.60
C SER A 123 14.70 9.23 2.41
N LEU A 124 14.06 8.24 1.76
CA LEU A 124 14.61 7.57 0.57
C LEU A 124 14.56 8.44 -0.70
N PHE A 125 13.78 9.52 -0.67
CA PHE A 125 13.67 10.50 -1.76
C PHE A 125 14.07 11.88 -1.24
N PRO A 126 15.38 12.13 -1.05
CA PRO A 126 15.86 13.41 -0.53
C PRO A 126 15.27 14.57 -1.34
N LYS A 127 14.84 15.61 -0.62
CA LYS A 127 14.40 16.85 -1.26
C LYS A 127 15.57 17.39 -2.10
N PRO A 128 15.32 17.91 -3.32
CA PRO A 128 16.36 18.55 -4.09
C PRO A 128 16.99 19.65 -3.23
N LYS A 129 18.32 19.70 -3.22
CA LYS A 129 19.03 20.71 -2.44
C LYS A 129 18.73 22.09 -3.03
N PRO A 130 18.59 23.16 -2.22
CA PRO A 130 18.18 24.47 -2.71
C PRO A 130 19.08 25.02 -3.83
N TRP A 131 20.36 24.63 -3.86
CA TRP A 131 21.31 25.02 -4.92
C TRP A 131 21.18 24.22 -6.24
N GLU A 132 20.44 23.11 -6.28
CA GLU A 132 20.19 22.37 -7.54
C GLU A 132 19.26 23.13 -8.48
N GLY A 133 18.40 24.01 -7.95
CA GLY A 133 17.62 24.96 -8.75
C GLY A 133 18.49 26.02 -9.42
N ILE A 134 19.61 26.41 -8.78
CA ILE A 134 20.53 27.45 -9.26
C ILE A 134 21.34 26.94 -10.46
N LYS A 135 21.72 25.64 -10.48
CA LYS A 135 22.41 25.02 -11.63
C LYS A 135 21.54 24.89 -12.89
N LYS A 136 20.21 24.99 -12.79
CA LYS A 136 19.27 24.93 -13.92
C LYS A 136 18.98 26.29 -14.58
N GLY A 137 19.89 27.26 -14.45
CA GLY A 137 19.99 28.39 -15.39
C GLY A 137 18.71 29.21 -15.61
N LYS A 138 17.82 29.29 -14.62
CA LYS A 138 16.68 30.21 -14.66
C LYS A 138 16.95 31.42 -13.78
N PHE A 139 18.08 32.09 -14.04
CA PHE A 139 18.21 33.51 -13.76
C PHE A 139 17.71 34.20 -15.03
N ARG A 140 16.41 34.50 -15.11
CA ARG A 140 15.95 35.50 -16.08
C ARG A 140 16.12 36.86 -15.38
N PRO A 141 16.82 37.82 -16.00
CA PRO A 141 16.89 39.18 -15.48
C PRO A 141 15.50 39.83 -15.42
#